data_AF-A0A843BN28-F1
#
_entry.id   AF-A0A843BN28-F1
#
_cell.length_a   1.000
_cell.length_b   1.000
_cell.length_c   1.000
_cell.angle_alpha   90.00
_cell.angle_beta   90.00
_cell.angle_gamma   90.00
#
_symmetry.space_group_name_H-M   'P 1'
#
loop_
_entity.id
_entity.type
_entity.pdbx_description
1 polymer ?
#
loop_
_entity_poly.entity_id
_entity_poly.type
_entity_poly.pdbx_seq_one_letter_code
_entity_poly.pdbx_strand_id
1 'polypeptide(L)'
;AKLTPFVKRFNATETKIGKLPSKGRLIVQKDKKMIMSDSAASFQHSSSDSDFSLCTNSTEMVDNIFTLCKFLWETSNPLKTIDVKNFVRN
;
A
#
# COMPACT_ATOMS: atom_id res chain seq x y z
N ALA A 1 -16.51 1.87 -6.12
CA ALA A 1 -16.34 1.52 -4.69
C ALA A 1 -16.30 2.78 -3.84
N LYS A 2 -17.08 2.86 -2.75
CA LYS A 2 -17.10 4.02 -1.83
C LYS A 2 -15.85 3.98 -0.94
N LEU A 3 -14.70 4.47 -1.42
CA LEU A 3 -13.46 4.56 -0.63
C LEU A 3 -13.56 5.57 0.53
N THR A 4 -14.39 6.61 0.37
CA THR A 4 -14.49 7.73 1.29
C THR A 4 -14.93 7.36 2.71
N PRO A 5 -15.98 6.53 2.94
CA PRO A 5 -16.36 6.13 4.30
C PRO A 5 -15.33 5.23 4.98
N PHE A 6 -14.58 4.43 4.20
CA PHE A 6 -13.56 3.53 4.73
C PHE A 6 -12.34 4.32 5.21
N VAL A 7 -11.84 5.25 4.39
CA VAL A 7 -10.68 6.09 4.72
C VAL A 7 -10.95 6.95 5.97
N LYS A 8 -12.17 7.48 6.13
CA LYS A 8 -12.54 8.30 7.30
C LYS A 8 -12.40 7.56 8.64
N ARG A 9 -12.51 6.22 8.66
CA ARG A 9 -12.41 5.42 9.90
C ARG A 9 -11.02 5.44 10.53
N PHE A 10 -9.99 5.72 9.74
CA PHE A 10 -8.61 5.71 10.22
C PHE A 10 -8.17 7.03 10.86
N ASN A 11 -8.99 8.09 10.75
CA ASN A 11 -8.68 9.44 11.25
C ASN A 11 -7.25 9.90 10.88
N ALA A 12 -6.83 9.58 9.65
CA ALA A 12 -5.51 9.93 9.15
C ALA A 12 -5.40 11.45 8.92
N THR A 13 -4.23 12.02 9.21
CA THR A 13 -3.94 13.44 8.97
C THR A 13 -3.94 13.81 7.49
N GLU A 14 -3.55 12.87 6.63
CA GLU A 14 -3.52 13.04 5.18
C GLU A 14 -3.86 11.69 4.52
N THR A 15 -4.50 11.74 3.34
CA THR A 15 -4.73 10.55 2.51
C THR A 15 -4.48 10.89 1.05
N LYS A 16 -3.76 9.99 0.36
CA LYS A 16 -3.48 10.09 -1.07
C LYS A 16 -3.81 8.80 -1.80
N ILE A 17 -4.03 8.90 -3.11
CA ILE A 17 -4.14 7.77 -4.04
C ILE A 17 -3.00 7.84 -5.05
N GLY A 18 -2.28 6.73 -5.18
CA GLY A 18 -1.26 6.50 -6.19
C GLY A 18 -1.38 5.08 -6.75
N LYS A 19 -0.61 4.80 -7.82
CA LYS A 19 -0.50 3.45 -8.37
C LYS A 19 0.72 2.76 -7.76
N LEU A 20 0.52 1.55 -7.24
CA LEU A 20 1.62 0.68 -6.82
C LEU A 20 1.99 -0.24 -8.00
N PRO A 21 3.28 -0.51 -8.26
CA PRO A 21 3.71 -1.42 -9.33
C PRO A 21 3.54 -2.91 -8.96
N SER A 22 2.65 -3.24 -8.03
CA SER A 22 2.38 -4.62 -7.59
C SER A 22 0.92 -4.79 -7.18
N LYS A 23 0.45 -6.04 -7.13
CA LYS A 23 -0.86 -6.41 -6.55
C LYS A 23 -0.78 -6.63 -5.03
N GLY A 24 0.43 -6.63 -4.47
CA GLY A 24 0.68 -6.78 -3.05
C GLY A 24 0.15 -5.59 -2.24
N ARG A 25 -0.04 -5.83 -0.94
CA ARG A 25 -0.44 -4.81 0.03
C ARG A 25 0.71 -4.59 0.97
N LEU A 26 0.92 -3.35 1.37
CA LEU A 26 2.01 -2.99 2.26
C LEU A 26 1.55 -2.01 3.33
N ILE A 27 1.99 -2.26 4.56
CA ILE A 27 1.92 -1.34 5.68
C ILE A 27 3.33 -1.23 6.25
N VAL A 28 3.85 -0.02 6.37
CA VAL A 28 5.14 0.25 7.01
C VAL A 28 4.99 1.36 8.04
N GLN A 29 5.58 1.14 9.20
CA GLN A 29 5.76 2.15 10.22
C GLN A 29 7.26 2.40 10.38
N LYS A 30 7.67 3.65 10.14
CA LYS A 30 9.05 4.10 10.31
C LYS A 30 9.60 3.67 11.67
N ASP A 31 10.84 3.19 11.69
CA ASP A 31 11.58 2.80 12.89
C ASP A 31 10.91 1.68 13.73
N LYS A 32 9.95 0.92 13.19
CA LYS A 32 9.25 -0.15 13.93
C LYS A 32 9.11 -1.47 13.19
N LYS A 33 8.23 -1.52 12.19
CA LYS A 33 7.88 -2.77 11.50
C LYS A 33 7.21 -2.51 10.17
N MET A 34 7.27 -3.51 9.31
CA MET A 34 6.52 -3.59 8.07
C MET A 34 5.78 -4.91 7.95
N ILE A 35 4.68 -4.86 7.21
CA ILE A 35 3.88 -6.01 6.80
C ILE A 35 3.65 -5.88 5.30
N MET A 36 4.01 -6.91 4.54
CA MET A 36 3.78 -6.99 3.09
C MET A 36 3.05 -8.29 2.76
N SER A 37 1.94 -8.21 2.04
CA SER A 37 1.29 -9.38 1.43
C SER A 37 1.84 -9.59 0.02
N ASP A 38 1.89 -10.85 -0.42
CA ASP A 38 2.43 -11.21 -1.73
C ASP A 38 3.92 -10.81 -1.81
N SER A 39 4.72 -11.51 -0.99
CA SER A 39 6.17 -11.34 -0.96
C SER A 39 6.73 -11.60 -2.35
N ALA A 40 7.70 -10.80 -2.79
CA ALA A 40 8.43 -10.97 -4.04
C ALA A 40 9.16 -12.33 -4.10
N ALA A 41 8.41 -13.39 -4.39
CA ALA A 41 8.90 -14.68 -4.81
C ALA A 41 8.45 -14.88 -6.26
N SER A 42 9.00 -14.05 -7.16
CA SER A 42 9.34 -14.54 -8.50
C SER A 42 10.44 -15.61 -8.45
N PHE A 43 10.97 -15.92 -7.26
CA PHE A 43 11.73 -17.13 -7.00
C PHE A 43 10.79 -18.29 -6.73
N GLN A 44 10.63 -19.11 -7.76
CA GLN A 44 10.05 -20.46 -7.74
C GLN A 44 8.53 -20.52 -7.85
N HIS A 45 8.12 -20.77 -9.09
CA HIS A 45 7.01 -21.64 -9.46
C HIS A 45 6.52 -22.52 -8.30
N SER A 46 5.46 -22.11 -7.62
CA SER A 46 4.65 -23.01 -6.81
C SER A 46 3.19 -22.60 -6.89
N SER A 47 2.41 -23.54 -7.41
CA SER A 47 0.95 -23.69 -7.34
C SER A 47 0.17 -22.62 -6.58
N SER A 48 -0.66 -21.89 -7.32
CA SER A 48 -2.02 -21.36 -7.07
C SER A 48 -2.63 -21.12 -5.66
N ASP A 49 -1.97 -21.32 -4.51
CA ASP A 49 -2.67 -21.33 -3.21
C ASP A 49 -1.81 -21.00 -1.96
N SER A 50 -0.68 -20.30 -2.09
CA SER A 50 0.10 -19.88 -0.90
C SER A 50 0.04 -18.37 -0.64
N ASP A 51 -0.99 -17.95 0.10
CA ASP A 51 -1.11 -16.59 0.64
C ASP A 51 -0.09 -16.37 1.77
N PHE A 52 1.15 -16.00 1.44
CA PHE A 52 2.15 -15.60 2.43
C PHE A 52 2.16 -14.10 2.68
N SER A 53 2.43 -13.72 3.93
CA SER A 53 2.71 -12.34 4.32
C SER A 53 4.03 -12.25 5.09
N LEU A 54 4.86 -11.29 4.71
CA LEU A 54 6.10 -10.98 5.39
C LEU A 54 5.83 -9.93 6.47
N CYS A 55 6.11 -10.26 7.73
CA CYS A 55 6.13 -9.31 8.84
C CYS A 55 7.55 -9.25 9.42
N THR A 56 8.17 -8.07 9.43
CA THR A 56 9.54 -7.90 9.91
C THR A 56 9.75 -6.54 10.58
N ASN A 57 10.67 -6.51 11.54
CA ASN A 57 11.18 -5.32 12.22
C ASN A 57 12.66 -5.06 11.90
N SER A 58 13.22 -5.71 10.87
CA SER A 58 14.58 -5.39 10.40
C SER A 58 14.63 -3.92 9.99
N THR A 59 15.52 -3.16 10.64
CA THR A 59 15.69 -1.72 10.39
C THR A 59 15.95 -1.45 8.92
N GLU A 60 16.84 -2.22 8.28
CA GLU A 60 17.17 -2.05 6.86
C GLU A 60 15.95 -2.26 5.96
N MET A 61 15.15 -3.30 6.22
CA MET A 61 13.96 -3.56 5.42
C MET A 61 12.87 -2.50 5.65
N VAL A 62 12.67 -2.10 6.92
CA VAL A 62 11.71 -1.03 7.28
C VAL A 62 12.11 0.27 6.61
N ASP A 63 13.37 0.66 6.65
CA ASP A 63 13.87 1.92 6.08
C ASP A 63 13.80 1.94 4.56
N ASN A 64 14.18 0.84 3.91
CA ASN A 64 14.10 0.71 2.45
C ASN A 64 12.65 0.84 1.98
N ILE A 65 11.73 0.12 2.61
CA ILE A 65 10.32 0.13 2.24
C ILE A 65 9.65 1.45 2.61
N PHE A 66 10.00 2.04 3.75
CA PHE A 66 9.52 3.37 4.13
C PHE A 66 9.96 4.43 3.11
N THR A 67 11.22 4.37 2.66
CA THR A 67 11.76 5.27 1.63
C THR A 67 11.00 5.12 0.31
N LEU A 68 10.72 3.89 -0.13
CA LEU A 68 9.87 3.62 -1.29
C LEU A 68 8.46 4.21 -1.12
N CYS A 69 7.81 3.96 0.01
CA CYS A 69 6.48 4.51 0.29
C CYS A 69 6.48 6.03 0.30
N LYS A 70 7.52 6.67 0.82
CA LYS A 70 7.67 8.13 0.80
C LYS A 70 7.77 8.67 -0.62
N PHE A 71 8.59 8.05 -1.47
CA PHE A 71 8.68 8.42 -2.88
C PHE A 71 7.33 8.29 -3.61
N LEU A 72 6.63 7.17 -3.39
CA LEU A 72 5.29 6.97 -3.95
C LEU A 72 4.28 8.00 -3.40
N TRP A 73 4.40 8.38 -2.13
CA TRP A 73 3.54 9.37 -1.49
C TRP A 73 3.71 10.78 -2.07
N GLU A 74 4.94 11.17 -2.39
CA GLU A 74 5.27 12.47 -2.98
C GLU A 74 4.67 12.61 -4.39
N THR A 75 4.61 11.51 -5.15
CA THR A 75 4.05 11.47 -6.50
C THR A 75 2.55 11.14 -6.55
N SER A 76 1.94 10.85 -5.39
CA SER A 76 0.52 10.50 -5.29
C SER A 76 -0.40 11.72 -5.23
N ASN A 77 -1.63 11.55 -5.69
CA ASN A 77 -2.64 12.60 -5.70
C ASN A 77 -3.39 12.63 -4.36
N PRO A 78 -3.62 13.81 -3.74
CA PRO A 78 -4.50 13.92 -2.59
C PRO A 78 -5.85 13.29 -2.87
N LEU A 79 -6.37 12.54 -1.89
CA LEU A 79 -7.73 12.03 -1.95
C LEU A 79 -8.69 13.20 -1.74
N LYS A 80 -8.90 14.00 -2.80
CA LYS A 80 -10.04 14.90 -2.88
C LYS A 80 -11.29 14.02 -2.86
N THR A 81 -12.33 14.42 -2.14
CA THR A 81 -13.64 13.75 -2.14
C THR A 81 -14.05 13.44 -3.58
N ILE A 82 -13.83 12.21 -4.02
CA ILE A 82 -14.19 11.79 -5.38
C ILE A 82 -15.71 11.77 -5.40
N ASP A 83 -16.33 12.68 -6.15
CA ASP A 83 -17.73 12.54 -6.51
C ASP A 83 -17.83 11.30 -7.41
N VAL A 84 -18.29 10.20 -6.81
CA VAL A 84 -18.21 8.82 -7.33
C VAL A 84 -18.90 8.69 -8.70
N LYS A 85 -19.69 9.67 -9.12
CA LYS A 85 -20.41 9.69 -10.40
C LYS A 85 -19.49 9.79 -11.63
N ASN A 86 -18.31 10.39 -11.53
CA ASN A 86 -17.48 10.69 -12.72
C ASN A 86 -16.35 9.69 -13.02
N PHE A 87 -16.08 8.72 -12.14
CA PHE A 87 -14.96 7.77 -12.32
C PHE A 87 -15.34 6.46 -13.05
N VAL A 88 -16.63 6.19 -13.27
CA VAL A 88 -17.11 4.94 -13.90
C VAL A 88 -17.27 5.07 -15.43
N ARG A 89 -16.88 6.21 -16.04
CA ARG A 89 -17.25 6.52 -17.43
C ARG A 89 -16.12 6.64 -18.45
N ASN A 90 -14.87 6.32 -18.12
CA ASN A 90 -13.78 6.24 -19.10
C ASN A 90 -13.07 4.90 -19.03
#